data_AF-A0A1Y3MRA5-F1
#
_entry.id   AF-A0A1Y3MRA5-F1
#
_cell.length_a   1.000
_cell.length_b   1.000
_cell.length_c   1.000
_cell.angle_alpha   90.00
_cell.angle_beta   90.00
_cell.angle_gamma   90.00
#
_symmetry.space_group_name_H-M   'P 1'
#
loop_
_entity.id
_entity.type
_entity.pdbx_description
1 polymer ?
#
loop_
_entity_poly.entity_id
_entity_poly.type
_entity_poly.pdbx_seq_one_letter_code
_entity_poly.pdbx_strand_id
1 'polypeptide(L)'
;AINCGDEDYYLLDLYRLTPLDIEFLDEVDKEKENPYPHRLTLIRSELITLYIQHKFNEYLTKLNESAPKQEEGKEVSEEELLKQRISQEELNEKVDIRFNNDCFAFESKEKDEKLLKQEENVRELSRFISTAVIPGFIVDLSENKISPVDGENLTNVMHQRGINMRYLGKIAKLIEQTTEKANESKLNYYNKIIIDEMVTRSIKHILNKALKSTTIDHASQCISHILNCLYIKDYAYNKESSYYFYKMTHDSLWTAIREDIKRRFRYELAENYFLDRKISILKALCKCIGFQIEMRDYDFFSTTRVFNSSDILNIYPVVKAPRLKVKYAQYAQDNARNYLSKGNIQAGLELFNEAQILYEQAHGKY
;
A
#
# COMPACT_ATOMS: atom_id res chain seq x y z
N ALA A 1 26.53 15.85 -0.98
CA ALA A 1 26.94 15.35 0.34
C ALA A 1 26.85 16.50 1.33
N ILE A 2 26.35 16.25 2.53
CA ILE A 2 26.32 17.22 3.63
C ILE A 2 27.54 16.91 4.49
N ASN A 3 28.36 17.93 4.75
CA ASN A 3 29.47 17.82 5.70
C ASN A 3 28.88 18.11 7.09
N CYS A 4 28.86 17.10 7.96
CA CYS A 4 28.27 17.18 9.30
C CYS A 4 29.31 17.47 10.40
N GLY A 5 30.50 17.97 10.06
CA GLY A 5 31.50 18.44 11.03
C GLY A 5 32.52 17.38 11.46
N ASP A 6 32.24 16.10 11.23
CA ASP A 6 33.24 15.05 11.18
C ASP A 6 33.70 14.93 9.72
N GLU A 7 34.98 14.67 9.43
CA GLU A 7 35.60 14.70 8.09
C GLU A 7 34.97 13.76 7.02
N ASP A 8 33.86 13.10 7.37
CA ASP A 8 33.05 12.24 6.53
C ASP A 8 31.97 13.03 5.76
N TYR A 9 31.99 12.85 4.44
CA TYR A 9 30.97 13.39 3.55
C TYR A 9 29.77 12.44 3.47
N TYR A 10 28.63 12.82 4.06
CA TYR A 10 27.41 12.02 4.00
C TYR A 10 26.62 12.33 2.73
N LEU A 11 26.44 11.33 1.85
CA LEU A 11 25.45 11.42 0.78
C LEU A 11 24.07 11.14 1.37
N LEU A 12 23.25 12.18 1.51
CA LEU A 12 21.90 12.03 2.03
C LEU A 12 20.99 11.42 0.95
N ASP A 13 20.84 10.09 0.96
CA ASP A 13 19.84 9.41 0.12
C ASP A 13 18.45 9.52 0.75
N LEU A 14 17.72 10.56 0.36
CA LEU A 14 16.34 10.80 0.81
C LEU A 14 15.35 9.72 0.35
N TYR A 15 15.74 8.81 -0.54
CA TYR A 15 14.84 7.75 -1.03
C TYR A 15 14.75 6.56 -0.05
N ARG A 16 15.76 6.29 0.77
CA ARG A 16 15.85 5.12 1.66
C ARG A 16 15.60 5.46 3.14
N LEU A 17 14.42 6.00 3.44
CA LEU A 17 14.03 6.33 4.82
C LEU A 17 13.61 5.12 5.66
N THR A 18 13.44 3.97 5.05
CA THR A 18 12.93 2.74 5.66
C THR A 18 13.73 1.53 5.15
N PRO A 19 13.82 0.44 5.91
CA PRO A 19 14.59 -0.74 5.50
C PRO A 19 13.95 -1.46 4.30
N LEU A 20 14.76 -2.30 3.65
CA LEU A 20 14.33 -3.16 2.55
C LEU A 20 13.51 -4.35 3.05
N ASP A 21 12.57 -4.78 2.22
CA ASP A 21 11.79 -6.00 2.42
C ASP A 21 12.55 -7.20 1.86
N ILE A 22 13.40 -7.77 2.72
CA ILE A 22 14.33 -8.84 2.34
C ILE A 22 13.61 -10.16 2.07
N GLU A 23 12.59 -10.53 2.84
CA GLU A 23 11.81 -11.76 2.64
C GLU A 23 11.17 -11.75 1.25
N PHE A 24 10.59 -10.60 0.84
CA PHE A 24 10.06 -10.47 -0.52
C PHE A 24 11.16 -10.56 -1.59
N LEU A 25 12.32 -9.91 -1.39
CA LEU A 25 13.41 -10.00 -2.35
C LEU A 25 13.96 -11.44 -2.46
N ASP A 26 14.09 -12.14 -1.35
CA ASP A 26 14.55 -13.53 -1.30
C ASP A 26 13.54 -14.48 -1.99
N GLU A 27 12.23 -14.24 -1.82
CA GLU A 27 11.18 -14.95 -2.58
C GLU A 27 11.32 -14.70 -4.10
N VAL A 28 11.60 -13.46 -4.50
CA VAL A 28 11.75 -13.07 -5.91
C VAL A 28 13.05 -13.58 -6.53
N ASP A 29 14.17 -13.49 -5.84
CA ASP A 29 15.48 -13.87 -6.36
C ASP A 29 15.57 -15.40 -6.55
N LYS A 30 14.71 -16.18 -5.87
CA LYS A 30 14.49 -17.62 -6.14
C LYS A 30 13.79 -17.84 -7.49
N GLU A 31 12.87 -16.98 -7.88
CA GLU A 31 12.11 -17.04 -9.14
C GLU A 31 12.91 -16.41 -10.30
N LYS A 32 13.97 -17.09 -10.76
CA LYS A 32 14.84 -16.60 -11.86
C LYS A 32 14.10 -16.26 -13.15
N GLU A 33 12.96 -16.92 -13.40
CA GLU A 33 12.17 -16.75 -14.62
C GLU A 33 11.37 -15.44 -14.66
N ASN A 34 11.08 -14.83 -13.51
CA ASN A 34 10.17 -13.68 -13.40
C ASN A 34 10.74 -12.57 -12.49
N PRO A 35 11.81 -11.88 -12.94
CA PRO A 35 12.47 -10.88 -12.13
C PRO A 35 11.53 -9.71 -11.82
N TYR A 36 11.57 -9.24 -10.56
CA TYR A 36 10.80 -8.07 -10.18
C TYR A 36 11.37 -6.80 -10.86
N PRO A 37 10.53 -5.83 -11.27
CA PRO A 37 10.99 -4.72 -12.12
C PRO A 37 12.05 -3.78 -11.52
N HIS A 38 12.26 -3.78 -10.20
CA HIS A 38 13.24 -2.92 -9.52
C HIS A 38 13.61 -3.47 -8.13
N ARG A 39 14.79 -3.12 -7.58
CA ARG A 39 15.19 -3.56 -6.23
C ARG A 39 14.77 -2.62 -5.08
N LEU A 40 14.09 -1.51 -5.37
CA LEU A 40 13.58 -0.56 -4.36
C LEU A 40 12.31 -1.08 -3.65
N THR A 41 12.41 -2.23 -2.95
CA THR A 41 11.31 -2.87 -2.22
C THR A 41 11.29 -2.44 -0.77
N LEU A 42 11.17 -1.13 -0.54
CA LEU A 42 11.15 -0.58 0.81
C LEU A 42 9.90 -1.02 1.61
N ILE A 43 10.07 -1.19 2.91
CA ILE A 43 9.01 -1.41 3.89
C ILE A 43 8.31 -0.08 4.20
N ARG A 44 7.00 -0.11 4.48
CA ARG A 44 6.28 1.11 4.87
C ARG A 44 6.61 1.53 6.31
N SER A 45 6.70 2.83 6.55
CA SER A 45 6.92 3.37 7.90
C SER A 45 5.78 3.04 8.87
N GLU A 46 4.55 2.88 8.36
CA GLU A 46 3.42 2.42 9.17
C GLU A 46 3.65 1.00 9.74
N LEU A 47 4.33 0.11 9.01
CA LEU A 47 4.67 -1.22 9.51
C LEU A 47 5.66 -1.14 10.67
N ILE A 48 6.66 -0.28 10.59
CA ILE A 48 7.66 -0.11 11.65
C ILE A 48 6.97 0.27 12.96
N THR A 49 6.02 1.20 12.91
CA THR A 49 5.23 1.59 14.10
C THR A 49 4.45 0.41 14.68
N LEU A 50 3.79 -0.39 13.82
CA LEU A 50 3.04 -1.57 14.25
C LEU A 50 3.96 -2.67 14.82
N TYR A 51 5.12 -2.88 14.22
CA TYR A 51 6.09 -3.86 14.69
C TYR A 51 6.68 -3.50 16.05
N ILE A 52 6.99 -2.21 16.26
CA ILE A 52 7.45 -1.71 17.55
C ILE A 52 6.39 -1.98 18.63
N GLN A 53 5.11 -1.68 18.34
CA GLN A 53 4.00 -1.99 19.25
C GLN A 53 3.87 -3.49 19.52
N HIS A 54 4.01 -4.33 18.50
CA HIS A 54 3.97 -5.78 18.65
C HIS A 54 5.09 -6.28 19.57
N LYS A 55 6.32 -5.82 19.38
CA LYS A 55 7.47 -6.19 20.22
C LYS A 55 7.31 -5.70 21.66
N PHE A 56 6.75 -4.52 21.87
CA PHE A 56 6.43 -4.05 23.21
C PHE A 56 5.36 -4.91 23.88
N ASN A 57 4.29 -5.25 23.19
CA ASN A 57 3.26 -6.14 23.74
C ASN A 57 3.82 -7.51 24.08
N GLU A 58 4.68 -8.07 23.23
CA GLU A 58 5.38 -9.35 23.46
C GLU A 58 6.27 -9.31 24.73
N TYR A 59 6.94 -8.17 24.95
CA TYR A 59 7.75 -7.96 26.14
C TYR A 59 6.89 -7.82 27.41
N LEU A 60 5.80 -7.06 27.35
CA LEU A 60 4.85 -6.93 28.46
C LEU A 60 4.21 -8.27 28.84
N THR A 61 3.86 -9.12 27.87
CA THR A 61 3.35 -10.46 28.16
C THR A 61 4.39 -11.33 28.87
N LYS A 62 5.66 -11.28 28.46
CA LYS A 62 6.75 -12.02 29.12
C LYS A 62 6.99 -11.54 30.56
N LEU A 63 6.83 -10.25 30.81
CA LEU A 63 6.92 -9.69 32.17
C LEU A 63 5.77 -10.14 33.05
N ASN A 64 4.55 -10.13 32.53
CA ASN A 64 3.38 -10.61 33.26
C ASN A 64 3.44 -12.11 33.56
N GLU A 65 3.99 -12.92 32.65
CA GLU A 65 4.17 -14.37 32.85
C GLU A 65 5.28 -14.71 33.86
N SER A 66 6.31 -13.86 33.95
CA SER A 66 7.41 -14.00 34.92
C SER A 66 7.10 -13.36 36.28
N ALA A 67 6.01 -12.61 36.39
CA ALA A 67 5.51 -12.11 37.67
C ALA A 67 4.95 -13.28 38.50
N PRO A 68 5.28 -13.37 39.81
CA PRO A 68 4.74 -14.41 40.66
C PRO A 68 3.20 -14.32 40.70
N LYS A 69 2.50 -15.44 40.43
CA LYS A 69 1.04 -15.53 40.59
C LYS A 69 0.67 -15.16 42.03
N GLN A 70 -0.11 -14.10 42.21
CA GLN A 70 -0.58 -13.67 43.53
C GLN A 70 -1.56 -14.70 44.10
N GLU A 71 -1.38 -15.06 45.38
CA GLU A 71 -2.42 -15.72 46.18
C GLU A 71 -3.59 -14.74 46.37
N GLU A 72 -4.83 -15.22 46.16
CA GLU A 72 -6.06 -14.42 46.24
C GLU A 72 -6.18 -13.71 47.60
N GLY A 73 -6.23 -12.37 47.60
CA GLY A 73 -6.69 -11.60 48.77
C GLY A 73 -5.82 -10.44 49.28
N LYS A 74 -4.74 -10.03 48.60
CA LYS A 74 -4.02 -8.79 48.95
C LYS A 74 -4.25 -7.71 47.90
N GLU A 75 -4.88 -6.61 48.31
CA GLU A 75 -4.93 -5.37 47.53
C GLU A 75 -3.50 -4.91 47.24
N VAL A 76 -3.20 -4.73 45.96
CA VAL A 76 -1.89 -4.26 45.49
C VAL A 76 -1.75 -2.79 45.88
N SER A 77 -0.66 -2.45 46.59
CA SER A 77 -0.35 -1.05 46.91
C SER A 77 -0.09 -0.28 45.61
N GLU A 78 -0.52 0.99 45.53
CA GLU A 78 -0.28 1.86 44.36
C GLU A 78 1.20 1.89 43.94
N GLU A 79 2.13 1.65 44.88
CA GLU A 79 3.57 1.58 44.65
C GLU A 79 4.02 0.35 43.84
N GLU A 80 3.35 -0.81 43.95
CA GLU A 80 3.66 -2.00 43.13
C GLU A 80 3.11 -1.86 41.70
N LEU A 81 1.93 -1.24 41.54
CA LEU A 81 1.37 -0.86 40.24
C LEU A 81 2.24 0.19 39.52
N LEU A 82 2.84 1.12 40.26
CA LEU A 82 3.78 2.12 39.74
C LEU A 82 5.12 1.49 39.31
N LYS A 83 5.62 0.46 40.02
CA LYS A 83 6.82 -0.30 39.61
C LYS A 83 6.59 -1.19 38.38
N GLN A 84 5.34 -1.58 38.11
CA GLN A 84 4.95 -2.29 36.88
C GLN A 84 4.74 -1.35 35.68
N ARG A 85 4.58 -0.04 35.92
CA ARG A 85 4.60 0.97 34.85
C ARG A 85 6.04 1.25 34.46
N ILE A 86 6.60 0.38 33.62
CA ILE A 86 7.88 0.65 32.96
C ILE A 86 7.71 1.96 32.18
N SER A 87 8.61 2.93 32.42
CA SER A 87 8.61 4.18 31.66
C SER A 87 8.89 3.87 30.18
N GLN A 88 8.35 4.68 29.26
CA GLN A 88 8.64 4.48 27.82
C GLN A 88 10.16 4.54 27.52
N GLU A 89 10.93 5.22 28.36
CA GLU A 89 12.38 5.37 28.27
C GLU A 89 13.11 4.08 28.68
N GLU A 90 12.76 3.46 29.80
CA GLU A 90 13.33 2.16 30.23
C GLU A 90 12.98 1.01 29.27
N LEU A 91 11.81 1.11 28.61
CA LEU A 91 11.37 0.15 27.62
C LEU A 91 12.17 0.26 26.30
N ASN A 92 12.50 1.49 25.89
CA ASN A 92 13.34 1.77 24.72
C ASN A 92 14.80 1.32 24.92
N GLU A 93 15.31 1.33 26.15
CA GLU A 93 16.65 0.82 26.46
C GLU A 93 16.73 -0.72 26.43
N LYS A 94 15.66 -1.40 26.84
CA LYS A 94 15.62 -2.88 26.90
C LYS A 94 15.26 -3.55 25.58
N VAL A 95 14.58 -2.85 24.67
CA VAL A 95 14.24 -3.36 23.34
C VAL A 95 14.95 -2.50 22.28
N ASP A 96 16.12 -2.92 21.83
CA ASP A 96 16.87 -2.22 20.77
C ASP A 96 16.22 -2.46 19.39
N ILE A 97 15.17 -1.68 19.09
CA ILE A 97 14.45 -1.71 17.80
C ILE A 97 15.00 -0.63 16.85
N ARG A 98 16.33 -0.52 16.76
CA ARG A 98 16.98 0.34 15.78
C ARG A 98 17.15 -0.43 14.47
N PHE A 99 16.60 0.12 13.39
CA PHE A 99 16.77 -0.42 12.04
C PHE A 99 17.88 0.34 11.33
N ASN A 100 18.85 -0.40 10.80
CA ASN A 100 19.80 0.14 9.85
C ASN A 100 19.20 0.02 8.45
N ASN A 101 18.96 1.16 7.79
CA ASN A 101 18.34 1.22 6.47
C ASN A 101 19.26 0.74 5.35
N ASP A 102 20.58 0.71 5.59
CA ASP A 102 21.57 0.28 4.61
C ASP A 102 21.79 -1.24 4.61
N CYS A 103 21.22 -1.96 5.58
CA CYS A 103 21.24 -3.42 5.60
C CYS A 103 20.70 -3.99 4.28
N PHE A 104 21.46 -4.92 3.68
CA PHE A 104 21.18 -5.57 2.39
C PHE A 104 21.14 -4.66 1.17
N ALA A 105 21.45 -3.38 1.32
CA ALA A 105 21.41 -2.42 0.23
C ALA A 105 22.76 -2.33 -0.52
N PHE A 106 23.86 -2.67 0.16
CA PHE A 106 25.21 -2.75 -0.36
C PHE A 106 25.88 -4.05 0.12
N GLU A 107 26.78 -4.62 -0.69
CA GLU A 107 27.60 -5.76 -0.28
C GLU A 107 28.68 -5.28 0.72
N SER A 108 28.46 -5.53 2.01
CA SER A 108 29.46 -5.25 3.05
C SER A 108 30.58 -6.29 3.02
N LYS A 109 31.84 -5.83 3.01
CA LYS A 109 33.02 -6.71 2.93
C LYS A 109 33.33 -7.45 4.24
N GLU A 110 32.89 -6.93 5.39
CA GLU A 110 33.06 -7.55 6.71
C GLU A 110 31.77 -7.43 7.51
N LYS A 111 31.38 -8.52 8.18
CA LYS A 111 30.15 -8.60 8.99
C LYS A 111 30.52 -8.61 10.47
N ASP A 112 30.45 -7.45 11.11
CA ASP A 112 30.54 -7.34 12.56
C ASP A 112 29.33 -7.98 13.26
N GLU A 113 29.50 -8.42 14.51
CA GLU A 113 28.38 -8.96 15.32
C GLU A 113 27.20 -7.98 15.44
N LYS A 114 27.47 -6.67 15.46
CA LYS A 114 26.44 -5.63 15.49
C LYS A 114 25.63 -5.57 14.19
N LEU A 115 26.31 -5.69 13.04
CA LEU A 115 25.66 -5.71 11.73
C LEU A 115 24.79 -6.95 11.55
N LEU A 116 25.24 -8.10 12.05
CA LEU A 116 24.44 -9.34 12.02
C LEU A 116 23.13 -9.21 12.81
N LYS A 117 23.17 -8.61 14.01
CA LYS A 117 21.95 -8.33 14.80
C LYS A 117 21.00 -7.36 14.08
N GLN A 118 21.55 -6.33 13.44
CA GLN A 118 20.74 -5.38 12.65
C GLN A 118 20.11 -6.04 11.42
N GLU A 119 20.86 -6.90 10.71
CA GLU A 119 20.35 -7.69 9.59
C GLU A 119 19.21 -8.62 10.05
N GLU A 120 19.35 -9.25 11.21
CA GLU A 120 18.31 -10.11 11.80
C GLU A 120 17.04 -9.33 12.13
N ASN A 121 17.15 -8.16 12.76
CA ASN A 121 16.01 -7.29 13.06
C ASN A 121 15.24 -6.89 11.79
N VAL A 122 15.95 -6.54 10.70
CA VAL A 122 15.32 -6.19 9.41
C VAL A 122 14.61 -7.40 8.80
N ARG A 123 15.20 -8.59 8.90
CA ARG A 123 14.60 -9.83 8.41
C ARG A 123 13.36 -10.22 9.23
N GLU A 124 13.39 -10.05 10.55
CA GLU A 124 12.24 -10.28 11.41
C GLU A 124 11.09 -9.32 11.09
N LEU A 125 11.38 -8.03 10.90
CA LEU A 125 10.39 -7.04 10.46
C LEU A 125 9.75 -7.40 9.12
N SER A 126 10.55 -7.88 8.16
CA SER A 126 10.05 -8.33 6.85
C SER A 126 9.18 -9.58 6.97
N ARG A 127 9.56 -10.56 7.81
CA ARG A 127 8.74 -11.75 8.11
C ARG A 127 7.41 -11.39 8.77
N PHE A 128 7.40 -10.42 9.67
CA PHE A 128 6.20 -9.96 10.38
C PHE A 128 5.04 -9.60 9.44
N ILE A 129 5.34 -9.07 8.25
CA ILE A 129 4.32 -8.79 7.22
C ILE A 129 3.57 -10.07 6.85
N SER A 130 4.31 -11.13 6.52
CA SER A 130 3.75 -12.39 6.03
C SER A 130 3.14 -13.23 7.14
N THR A 131 3.73 -13.22 8.34
CA THR A 131 3.31 -14.10 9.44
C THR A 131 2.15 -13.56 10.26
N ALA A 132 2.10 -12.25 10.51
CA ALA A 132 1.12 -11.65 11.41
C ALA A 132 0.20 -10.65 10.70
N VAL A 133 0.76 -9.71 9.93
CA VAL A 133 0.00 -8.57 9.41
C VAL A 133 -0.96 -8.98 8.28
N ILE A 134 -0.51 -9.80 7.33
CA ILE A 134 -1.38 -10.28 6.24
C ILE A 134 -2.50 -11.20 6.78
N PRO A 135 -2.24 -12.22 7.61
CA PRO A 135 -3.31 -13.02 8.20
C PRO A 135 -4.28 -12.20 9.03
N GLY A 136 -3.78 -11.27 9.87
CA GLY A 136 -4.63 -10.36 10.64
C GLY A 136 -5.48 -9.45 9.76
N PHE A 137 -4.97 -9.02 8.61
CA PHE A 137 -5.75 -8.28 7.61
C PHE A 137 -6.91 -9.09 7.02
N ILE A 138 -6.71 -10.38 6.75
CA ILE A 138 -7.76 -11.25 6.23
C ILE A 138 -8.84 -11.50 7.28
N VAL A 139 -8.46 -11.72 8.54
CA VAL A 139 -9.41 -11.86 9.67
C VAL A 139 -10.24 -10.59 9.84
N ASP A 140 -9.62 -9.42 9.76
CA ASP A 140 -10.37 -8.17 9.93
C ASP A 140 -11.31 -7.85 8.74
N LEU A 141 -11.03 -8.41 7.55
CA LEU A 141 -11.95 -8.41 6.41
C LEU A 141 -13.12 -9.39 6.63
N SER A 142 -12.87 -10.60 7.15
CA SER A 142 -13.95 -11.58 7.41
C SER A 142 -14.88 -11.09 8.53
N GLU A 143 -14.34 -10.49 9.58
CA GLU A 143 -15.08 -9.89 10.70
C GLU A 143 -15.74 -8.54 10.36
N ASN A 144 -15.53 -7.98 9.16
CA ASN A 144 -16.02 -6.67 8.72
C ASN A 144 -15.63 -5.49 9.61
N LYS A 145 -14.52 -5.60 10.34
CA LYS A 145 -13.89 -4.42 10.96
C LYS A 145 -13.39 -3.45 9.89
N ILE A 146 -13.05 -3.99 8.72
CA ILE A 146 -12.68 -3.25 7.53
C ILE A 146 -13.57 -3.69 6.38
N SER A 147 -14.16 -2.72 5.68
CA SER A 147 -14.87 -2.97 4.43
C SER A 147 -14.38 -2.02 3.34
N PRO A 148 -13.40 -2.43 2.50
CA PRO A 148 -12.98 -1.63 1.37
C PRO A 148 -14.10 -1.61 0.31
N VAL A 149 -14.58 -0.40 0.00
CA VAL A 149 -15.62 -0.17 -1.02
C VAL A 149 -15.04 -0.11 -2.43
N ASP A 150 -13.90 0.59 -2.57
CA ASP A 150 -13.21 0.86 -3.83
C ASP A 150 -11.71 0.53 -3.69
N GLY A 151 -11.01 0.38 -4.82
CA GLY A 151 -9.56 0.14 -4.85
C GLY A 151 -8.71 1.24 -4.18
N GLU A 152 -9.18 2.49 -4.20
CA GLU A 152 -8.56 3.60 -3.47
C GLU A 152 -8.66 3.41 -1.95
N ASN A 153 -9.83 2.99 -1.45
CA ASN A 153 -10.03 2.69 -0.04
C ASN A 153 -9.18 1.46 0.37
N LEU A 154 -9.19 0.40 -0.44
CA LEU A 154 -8.33 -0.77 -0.24
C LEU A 154 -6.86 -0.38 -0.10
N THR A 155 -6.36 0.48 -1.01
CA THR A 155 -4.98 0.98 -0.97
C THR A 155 -4.69 1.72 0.33
N ASN A 156 -5.60 2.58 0.78
CA ASN A 156 -5.43 3.35 2.02
C ASN A 156 -5.40 2.44 3.25
N VAL A 157 -6.32 1.49 3.34
CA VAL A 157 -6.39 0.53 4.45
C VAL A 157 -5.13 -0.34 4.50
N MET A 158 -4.69 -0.89 3.36
CA MET A 158 -3.47 -1.69 3.29
C MET A 158 -2.26 -0.87 3.75
N HIS A 159 -2.13 0.38 3.27
CA HIS A 159 -1.05 1.26 3.68
C HIS A 159 -1.09 1.66 5.16
N GLN A 160 -2.28 1.86 5.74
CA GLN A 160 -2.44 2.13 7.18
C GLN A 160 -1.93 0.96 8.03
N ARG A 161 -2.06 -0.27 7.53
CA ARG A 161 -1.49 -1.48 8.15
C ARG A 161 -0.03 -1.74 7.80
N GLY A 162 0.62 -0.83 7.06
CA GLY A 162 1.99 -1.02 6.61
C GLY A 162 2.17 -2.07 5.50
N ILE A 163 1.10 -2.55 4.90
CA ILE A 163 1.17 -3.54 3.81
C ILE A 163 1.46 -2.83 2.49
N ASN A 164 2.56 -3.19 1.83
CA ASN A 164 2.86 -2.72 0.49
C ASN A 164 1.93 -3.39 -0.54
N MET A 165 1.51 -2.64 -1.58
CA MET A 165 0.64 -3.15 -2.64
C MET A 165 1.25 -4.33 -3.44
N ARG A 166 2.55 -4.63 -3.30
CA ARG A 166 3.18 -5.83 -3.88
C ARG A 166 2.56 -7.13 -3.36
N TYR A 167 1.99 -7.09 -2.15
CA TYR A 167 1.36 -8.24 -1.52
C TYR A 167 -0.10 -8.50 -1.96
N LEU A 168 -0.67 -7.71 -2.88
CA LEU A 168 -2.03 -7.95 -3.40
C LEU A 168 -2.22 -9.39 -3.88
N GLY A 169 -1.25 -9.94 -4.62
CA GLY A 169 -1.34 -11.30 -5.13
C GLY A 169 -1.23 -12.38 -4.06
N LYS A 170 -0.40 -12.18 -3.02
CA LYS A 170 -0.30 -13.10 -1.88
C LYS A 170 -1.63 -13.11 -1.09
N ILE A 171 -2.22 -11.94 -0.88
CA ILE A 171 -3.53 -11.80 -0.21
C ILE A 171 -4.64 -12.46 -1.03
N ALA A 172 -4.69 -12.24 -2.34
CA ALA A 172 -5.69 -12.88 -3.22
C ALA A 172 -5.63 -14.42 -3.12
N LYS A 173 -4.43 -15.01 -3.21
CA LYS A 173 -4.23 -16.47 -3.06
C LYS A 173 -4.67 -16.98 -1.68
N LEU A 174 -4.35 -16.26 -0.61
CA LEU A 174 -4.74 -16.66 0.75
C LEU A 174 -6.26 -16.59 0.93
N ILE A 175 -6.92 -15.59 0.35
CA ILE A 175 -8.38 -15.47 0.38
C ILE A 175 -9.01 -16.63 -0.41
N GLU A 176 -8.51 -16.95 -1.60
CA GLU A 176 -8.98 -18.09 -2.41
C GLU A 176 -8.92 -19.40 -1.62
N GLN A 177 -7.76 -19.69 -1.03
CA GLN A 177 -7.54 -20.89 -0.18
C GLN A 177 -8.45 -20.93 1.05
N THR A 178 -8.86 -19.78 1.58
CA THR A 178 -9.76 -19.68 2.73
C THR A 178 -11.22 -19.84 2.30
N THR A 179 -11.59 -19.28 1.15
CA THR A 179 -12.95 -19.34 0.60
C THR A 179 -13.38 -20.74 0.21
N GLU A 180 -12.45 -21.55 -0.33
CA GLU A 180 -12.68 -22.98 -0.64
C GLU A 180 -13.10 -23.80 0.60
N LYS A 181 -12.68 -23.37 1.80
CA LYS A 181 -12.95 -24.07 3.05
C LYS A 181 -14.24 -23.64 3.75
N ALA A 182 -14.70 -22.41 3.51
CA ALA A 182 -15.77 -21.79 4.31
C ALA A 182 -16.98 -21.28 3.51
N ASN A 183 -16.97 -21.35 2.17
CA ASN A 183 -18.05 -20.82 1.30
C ASN A 183 -18.48 -19.38 1.64
N GLU A 184 -17.53 -18.54 2.07
CA GLU A 184 -17.82 -17.17 2.46
C GLU A 184 -17.99 -16.26 1.24
N SER A 185 -19.24 -15.96 0.89
CA SER A 185 -19.58 -15.04 -0.20
C SER A 185 -18.99 -13.63 -0.02
N LYS A 186 -18.65 -13.23 1.21
CA LYS A 186 -18.10 -11.92 1.57
C LYS A 186 -16.63 -11.79 1.16
N LEU A 187 -15.81 -12.77 1.49
CA LEU A 187 -14.39 -12.78 1.12
C LEU A 187 -14.21 -12.83 -0.40
N ASN A 188 -15.11 -13.49 -1.12
CA ASN A 188 -15.15 -13.45 -2.58
C ASN A 188 -15.35 -12.04 -3.13
N TYR A 189 -16.22 -11.23 -2.51
CA TYR A 189 -16.41 -9.82 -2.91
C TYR A 189 -15.13 -9.00 -2.75
N TYR A 190 -14.45 -9.12 -1.61
CA TYR A 190 -13.17 -8.44 -1.38
C TYR A 190 -12.06 -8.95 -2.30
N ASN A 191 -12.00 -10.26 -2.55
CA ASN A 191 -11.04 -10.83 -3.49
C ASN A 191 -11.22 -10.24 -4.89
N LYS A 192 -12.46 -10.09 -5.36
CA LYS A 192 -12.72 -9.40 -6.62
C LYS A 192 -12.14 -7.98 -6.60
N ILE A 193 -12.30 -7.20 -5.51
CA ILE A 193 -11.78 -5.82 -5.45
C ILE A 193 -10.25 -5.82 -5.53
N ILE A 194 -9.60 -6.76 -4.86
CA ILE A 194 -8.14 -6.94 -4.90
C ILE A 194 -7.68 -7.25 -6.32
N ILE A 195 -8.37 -8.15 -7.03
CA ILE A 195 -8.07 -8.49 -8.43
C ILE A 195 -8.29 -7.28 -9.36
N ASP A 196 -9.41 -6.57 -9.23
CA ASP A 196 -9.68 -5.35 -10.00
C ASP A 196 -8.62 -4.26 -9.77
N GLU A 197 -8.11 -4.13 -8.54
CA GLU A 197 -7.03 -3.19 -8.21
C GLU A 197 -5.70 -3.62 -8.88
N MET A 198 -5.40 -4.92 -8.95
CA MET A 198 -4.25 -5.44 -9.70
C MET A 198 -4.39 -5.11 -11.20
N VAL A 199 -5.55 -5.39 -11.79
CA VAL A 199 -5.86 -5.10 -13.20
C VAL A 199 -5.75 -3.59 -13.49
N THR A 200 -6.33 -2.75 -12.65
CA THR A 200 -6.28 -1.28 -12.78
C THR A 200 -4.85 -0.76 -12.78
N ARG A 201 -3.98 -1.31 -11.90
CA ARG A 201 -2.55 -0.94 -11.85
C ARG A 201 -1.79 -1.38 -13.08
N SER A 202 -2.04 -2.57 -13.59
CA SER A 202 -1.39 -3.06 -14.81
C SER A 202 -1.81 -2.26 -16.04
N ILE A 203 -3.10 -1.93 -16.17
CA ILE A 203 -3.60 -1.04 -17.22
C ILE A 203 -2.94 0.34 -17.11
N LYS A 204 -2.85 0.90 -15.89
CA LYS A 204 -2.13 2.16 -15.67
C LYS A 204 -0.69 2.09 -16.17
N HIS A 205 0.04 0.99 -15.95
CA HIS A 205 1.40 0.84 -16.44
C HIS A 205 1.48 0.81 -17.97
N ILE A 206 0.61 0.02 -18.60
CA ILE A 206 0.50 -0.10 -20.06
C ILE A 206 0.15 1.25 -20.69
N LEU A 207 -0.87 1.92 -20.16
CA LEU A 207 -1.33 3.20 -20.67
C LEU A 207 -0.28 4.31 -20.49
N ASN A 208 0.41 4.36 -19.34
CA ASN A 208 1.51 5.30 -19.16
C ASN A 208 2.67 5.02 -20.13
N LYS A 209 2.96 3.75 -20.45
CA LYS A 209 3.97 3.41 -21.46
C LYS A 209 3.55 3.88 -22.86
N ALA A 210 2.27 3.69 -23.21
CA ALA A 210 1.71 4.14 -24.49
C ALA A 210 1.66 5.68 -24.60
N LEU A 211 1.26 6.38 -23.54
CA LEU A 211 1.21 7.85 -23.51
C LEU A 211 2.61 8.47 -23.60
N LYS A 212 3.64 7.85 -23.04
CA LYS A 212 5.04 8.33 -23.15
C LYS A 212 5.56 8.37 -24.59
N SER A 213 5.09 7.46 -25.45
CA SER A 213 5.50 7.40 -26.87
C SER A 213 4.53 8.13 -27.80
N THR A 214 3.50 8.76 -27.26
CA THR A 214 2.45 9.45 -28.03
C THR A 214 2.58 10.96 -27.84
N THR A 215 2.27 11.74 -28.87
CA THR A 215 2.20 13.21 -28.76
C THR A 215 0.91 13.63 -28.06
N ILE A 216 0.88 14.86 -27.53
CA ILE A 216 -0.28 15.38 -26.79
C ILE A 216 -1.56 15.36 -27.65
N ASP A 217 -1.44 15.67 -28.95
CA ASP A 217 -2.56 15.70 -29.90
C ASP A 217 -3.25 14.34 -30.08
N HIS A 218 -2.50 13.25 -29.92
CA HIS A 218 -2.99 11.89 -30.08
C HIS A 218 -3.26 11.18 -28.75
N ALA A 219 -3.08 11.85 -27.61
CA ALA A 219 -3.27 11.26 -26.29
C ALA A 219 -4.72 10.81 -26.05
N SER A 220 -5.71 11.59 -26.52
CA SER A 220 -7.13 11.23 -26.44
C SER A 220 -7.46 10.00 -27.30
N GLN A 221 -6.87 9.89 -28.49
CA GLN A 221 -7.01 8.71 -29.35
C GLN A 221 -6.37 7.47 -28.70
N CYS A 222 -5.22 7.62 -28.05
CA CYS A 222 -4.53 6.55 -27.33
C CYS A 222 -5.38 6.00 -26.17
N ILE A 223 -5.92 6.89 -25.33
CA ILE A 223 -6.74 6.47 -24.17
C ILE A 223 -8.04 5.81 -24.64
N SER A 224 -8.76 6.42 -25.59
CA SER A 224 -10.02 5.85 -26.10
C SER A 224 -9.81 4.49 -26.77
N HIS A 225 -8.74 4.33 -27.55
CA HIS A 225 -8.38 3.04 -28.17
C HIS A 225 -8.13 1.96 -27.12
N ILE A 226 -7.29 2.22 -26.12
CA ILE A 226 -6.97 1.25 -25.08
C ILE A 226 -8.19 0.92 -24.20
N LEU A 227 -9.05 1.90 -23.91
CA LEU A 227 -10.31 1.66 -23.18
C LEU A 227 -11.27 0.76 -24.00
N ASN A 228 -11.38 0.98 -25.32
CA ASN A 228 -12.17 0.09 -26.16
C ASN A 228 -11.58 -1.32 -26.20
N CYS A 229 -10.26 -1.47 -26.37
CA CYS A 229 -9.59 -2.78 -26.29
C CYS A 229 -9.80 -3.46 -24.94
N LEU A 230 -9.95 -2.71 -23.84
CA LEU A 230 -10.19 -3.27 -22.51
C LEU A 230 -11.58 -3.87 -22.37
N TYR A 231 -12.62 -3.13 -22.79
CA TYR A 231 -14.01 -3.49 -22.54
C TYR A 231 -14.68 -4.30 -23.66
N ILE A 232 -14.15 -4.25 -24.88
CA ILE A 232 -14.71 -4.90 -26.06
C ILE A 232 -13.75 -6.00 -26.53
N LYS A 233 -14.25 -7.25 -26.65
CA LYS A 233 -13.44 -8.41 -27.06
C LYS A 233 -13.00 -8.33 -28.53
N ASP A 234 -13.93 -8.06 -29.43
CA ASP A 234 -13.69 -8.07 -30.88
C ASP A 234 -13.42 -6.66 -31.44
N TYR A 235 -12.82 -5.78 -30.65
CA TYR A 235 -12.54 -4.41 -31.10
C TYR A 235 -11.43 -4.39 -32.14
N ALA A 236 -11.81 -4.10 -33.38
CA ALA A 236 -10.89 -3.87 -34.49
C ALA A 236 -10.92 -2.39 -34.87
N TYR A 237 -9.81 -1.68 -34.61
CA TYR A 237 -9.62 -0.33 -35.09
C TYR A 237 -8.23 -0.18 -35.68
N ASN A 238 -8.13 -0.45 -36.98
CA ASN A 238 -6.90 -0.34 -37.74
C ASN A 238 -6.85 1.03 -38.39
N LYS A 239 -6.00 1.90 -37.86
CA LYS A 239 -5.59 3.13 -38.53
C LYS A 239 -4.12 3.01 -38.89
N GLU A 240 -3.78 3.26 -40.15
CA GLU A 240 -2.38 3.35 -40.58
C GLU A 240 -1.72 4.51 -39.85
N SER A 241 -0.92 4.21 -38.83
CA SER A 241 -0.13 5.19 -38.11
C SER A 241 1.09 4.53 -37.47
N SER A 242 2.08 5.34 -37.15
CA SER A 242 3.34 4.90 -36.56
C SER A 242 3.25 4.57 -35.06
N TYR A 243 2.15 4.92 -34.38
CA TYR A 243 2.04 4.77 -32.93
C TYR A 243 1.78 3.33 -32.51
N TYR A 244 2.53 2.88 -31.48
CA TYR A 244 2.46 1.52 -30.96
C TYR A 244 1.05 1.12 -30.46
N PHE A 245 0.29 2.06 -29.89
CA PHE A 245 -1.01 1.74 -29.29
C PHE A 245 -2.05 1.25 -30.32
N TYR A 246 -1.97 1.64 -31.59
CA TYR A 246 -2.87 1.15 -32.64
C TYR A 246 -2.68 -0.34 -32.96
N LYS A 247 -1.50 -0.90 -32.67
CA LYS A 247 -1.24 -2.33 -32.84
C LYS A 247 -1.84 -3.18 -31.71
N MET A 248 -2.26 -2.55 -30.61
CA MET A 248 -2.83 -3.27 -29.48
C MET A 248 -4.27 -3.67 -29.78
N THR A 249 -4.51 -4.98 -29.72
CA THR A 249 -5.84 -5.61 -29.75
C THR A 249 -6.30 -5.94 -28.33
N HIS A 250 -7.54 -6.39 -28.16
CA HIS A 250 -8.05 -6.92 -26.89
C HIS A 250 -7.14 -8.03 -26.34
N ASP A 251 -6.85 -9.03 -27.17
CA ASP A 251 -6.04 -10.18 -26.75
C ASP A 251 -4.62 -9.75 -26.37
N SER A 252 -3.99 -8.88 -27.18
CA SER A 252 -2.65 -8.37 -26.86
C SER A 252 -2.62 -7.49 -25.60
N LEU A 253 -3.71 -6.77 -25.30
CA LEU A 253 -3.83 -5.99 -24.08
C LEU A 253 -3.97 -6.91 -22.87
N TRP A 254 -4.86 -7.91 -22.94
CA TRP A 254 -5.09 -8.83 -21.83
C TRP A 254 -3.90 -9.76 -21.58
N THR A 255 -3.15 -10.19 -22.59
CA THR A 255 -1.87 -10.89 -22.38
C THR A 255 -0.87 -10.00 -21.65
N ALA A 256 -0.72 -8.74 -22.06
CA ALA A 256 0.16 -7.79 -21.38
C ALA A 256 -0.28 -7.50 -19.93
N ILE A 257 -1.59 -7.46 -19.65
CA ILE A 257 -2.13 -7.33 -18.30
C ILE A 257 -1.76 -8.55 -17.46
N ARG A 258 -1.98 -9.77 -17.96
CA ARG A 258 -1.65 -11.02 -17.24
C ARG A 258 -0.15 -11.11 -16.95
N GLU A 259 0.70 -10.79 -17.93
CA GLU A 259 2.15 -10.74 -17.75
C GLU A 259 2.58 -9.72 -16.69
N ASP A 260 2.01 -8.51 -16.70
CA ASP A 260 2.36 -7.49 -15.72
C ASP A 260 1.87 -7.85 -14.30
N ILE A 261 0.69 -8.48 -14.18
CA ILE A 261 0.17 -9.00 -12.91
C ILE A 261 1.07 -10.12 -12.37
N LYS A 262 1.43 -11.09 -13.22
CA LYS A 262 2.37 -12.17 -12.85
C LYS A 262 3.71 -11.59 -12.41
N ARG A 263 4.24 -10.60 -13.15
CA ARG A 263 5.53 -9.97 -12.87
C ARG A 263 5.56 -9.04 -11.66
N ARG A 264 4.45 -8.44 -11.24
CA ARG A 264 4.44 -7.51 -10.09
C ARG A 264 3.81 -8.09 -8.84
N PHE A 265 2.76 -8.87 -8.99
CA PHE A 265 1.98 -9.38 -7.86
C PHE A 265 2.16 -10.89 -7.64
N ARG A 266 2.88 -11.60 -8.53
CA ARG A 266 3.06 -13.06 -8.49
C ARG A 266 1.71 -13.80 -8.46
N TYR A 267 0.71 -13.22 -9.11
CA TYR A 267 -0.65 -13.75 -9.19
C TYR A 267 -0.96 -14.18 -10.62
N GLU A 268 -1.64 -15.31 -10.78
CA GLU A 268 -2.03 -15.84 -12.08
C GLU A 268 -3.51 -15.51 -12.29
N LEU A 269 -3.77 -14.54 -13.15
CA LEU A 269 -5.13 -14.12 -13.48
C LEU A 269 -5.77 -15.16 -14.42
N ALA A 270 -6.99 -15.59 -14.10
CA ALA A 270 -7.76 -16.51 -14.92
C ALA A 270 -7.97 -15.98 -16.35
N GLU A 271 -7.89 -16.86 -17.35
CA GLU A 271 -8.01 -16.47 -18.76
C GLU A 271 -9.38 -15.88 -19.10
N ASN A 272 -10.42 -16.38 -18.44
CA ASN A 272 -11.82 -15.97 -18.57
C ASN A 272 -12.21 -14.84 -17.61
N TYR A 273 -11.24 -14.17 -16.98
CA TYR A 273 -11.55 -13.05 -16.09
C TYR A 273 -12.28 -11.94 -16.85
N PHE A 274 -13.38 -11.47 -16.29
CA PHE A 274 -14.20 -10.41 -16.87
C PHE A 274 -14.44 -9.30 -15.85
N LEU A 275 -14.51 -8.07 -16.35
CA LEU A 275 -14.69 -6.89 -15.51
C LEU A 275 -16.17 -6.72 -15.17
N ASP A 276 -16.57 -7.20 -14.00
CA ASP A 276 -17.91 -6.98 -13.43
C ASP A 276 -18.17 -5.48 -13.18
N ARG A 277 -17.20 -4.80 -12.55
CA ARG A 277 -17.34 -3.42 -12.07
C ARG A 277 -16.77 -2.39 -13.04
N LYS A 278 -17.26 -2.41 -14.29
CA LYS A 278 -16.74 -1.58 -15.39
C LYS A 278 -16.66 -0.09 -15.03
N ILE A 279 -17.71 0.47 -14.42
CA ILE A 279 -17.74 1.88 -14.03
C ILE A 279 -16.72 2.20 -12.92
N SER A 280 -16.60 1.34 -11.91
CA SER A 280 -15.63 1.53 -10.82
C SER A 280 -14.19 1.51 -11.34
N ILE A 281 -13.89 0.59 -12.26
CA ILE A 281 -12.57 0.50 -12.90
C ILE A 281 -12.30 1.72 -13.78
N LEU A 282 -13.27 2.14 -14.60
CA LEU A 282 -13.14 3.35 -15.42
C LEU A 282 -12.85 4.57 -14.54
N LYS A 283 -13.60 4.76 -13.44
CA LYS A 283 -13.38 5.83 -12.47
C LYS A 283 -11.98 5.76 -11.85
N ALA A 284 -11.52 4.56 -11.49
CA ALA A 284 -10.17 4.36 -10.95
C ALA A 284 -9.09 4.70 -11.98
N LEU A 285 -9.28 4.33 -13.25
CA LEU A 285 -8.37 4.69 -14.35
C LEU A 285 -8.30 6.20 -14.57
N CYS A 286 -9.45 6.89 -14.62
CA CYS A 286 -9.51 8.35 -14.72
C CYS A 286 -8.67 9.02 -13.63
N LYS A 287 -8.85 8.61 -12.37
CA LYS A 287 -8.10 9.15 -11.22
C LYS A 287 -6.61 8.84 -11.27
N CYS A 288 -6.24 7.61 -11.60
CA CYS A 288 -4.86 7.16 -11.44
C CYS A 288 -3.94 7.55 -12.62
N ILE A 289 -4.50 7.74 -13.81
CA ILE A 289 -3.79 8.26 -14.99
C ILE A 289 -3.92 9.78 -15.07
N GLY A 290 -5.05 10.33 -14.60
CA GLY A 290 -5.33 11.76 -14.60
C GLY A 290 -6.01 12.21 -15.89
N PHE A 291 -7.03 11.52 -16.36
CA PHE A 291 -7.84 12.01 -17.48
C PHE A 291 -9.29 12.21 -17.04
N GLN A 292 -9.93 13.23 -17.60
CA GLN A 292 -11.35 13.50 -17.45
C GLN A 292 -12.10 12.99 -18.66
N ILE A 293 -13.23 12.36 -18.40
CA ILE A 293 -14.11 11.82 -19.42
C ILE A 293 -15.47 12.52 -19.33
N GLU A 294 -16.12 12.70 -20.48
CA GLU A 294 -17.46 13.27 -20.58
C GLU A 294 -18.47 12.43 -19.78
N MET A 295 -19.36 13.09 -19.05
CA MET A 295 -20.42 12.40 -18.32
C MET A 295 -21.52 12.00 -19.31
N ARG A 296 -21.61 10.69 -19.59
CA ARG A 296 -22.69 10.10 -20.38
C ARG A 296 -22.95 8.66 -19.97
N ASP A 297 -24.08 8.13 -20.44
CA ASP A 297 -24.41 6.72 -20.29
C ASP A 297 -23.63 5.90 -21.32
N TYR A 298 -22.47 5.38 -20.90
CA TYR A 298 -21.63 4.51 -21.73
C TYR A 298 -22.27 3.12 -21.88
N ASP A 299 -22.59 2.75 -23.11
CA ASP A 299 -23.08 1.40 -23.42
C ASP A 299 -21.92 0.39 -23.47
N PHE A 300 -21.65 -0.27 -22.34
CA PHE A 300 -20.64 -1.32 -22.26
C PHE A 300 -21.06 -2.67 -22.88
N PHE A 301 -22.23 -2.75 -23.51
CA PHE A 301 -22.67 -3.92 -24.29
C PHE A 301 -22.40 -3.76 -25.78
N SER A 302 -22.08 -2.54 -26.24
CA SER A 302 -21.68 -2.28 -27.61
C SER A 302 -20.44 -3.10 -28.01
N THR A 303 -20.51 -3.74 -29.17
CA THR A 303 -19.43 -4.56 -29.75
C THR A 303 -18.53 -3.78 -30.69
N THR A 304 -18.90 -2.55 -31.07
CA THR A 304 -18.20 -1.78 -32.11
C THR A 304 -17.29 -0.71 -31.50
N ARG A 305 -17.83 0.15 -30.64
CA ARG A 305 -17.10 1.22 -29.97
C ARG A 305 -17.90 1.74 -28.77
N VAL A 306 -17.22 1.90 -27.63
CA VAL A 306 -17.79 2.48 -26.40
C VAL A 306 -17.25 3.88 -26.15
N PHE A 307 -15.98 4.12 -26.47
CA PHE A 307 -15.27 5.37 -26.22
C PHE A 307 -14.77 6.00 -27.53
N ASN A 308 -14.98 7.31 -27.69
CA ASN A 308 -14.45 8.15 -28.75
C ASN A 308 -13.34 9.05 -28.20
N SER A 309 -12.50 9.58 -29.09
CA SER A 309 -11.46 10.54 -28.71
C SER A 309 -12.04 11.87 -28.21
N SER A 310 -13.25 12.25 -28.64
CA SER A 310 -13.98 13.43 -28.17
C SER A 310 -14.40 13.33 -26.71
N ASP A 311 -14.57 12.11 -26.20
CA ASP A 311 -15.06 11.91 -24.84
C ASP A 311 -14.01 12.26 -23.79
N ILE A 312 -12.74 12.32 -24.19
CA ILE A 312 -11.62 12.63 -23.30
C ILE A 312 -11.43 14.14 -23.34
N LEU A 313 -11.95 14.80 -22.31
CA LEU A 313 -12.00 16.25 -22.22
C LEU A 313 -10.63 16.84 -21.86
N ASN A 314 -10.01 16.31 -20.81
CA ASN A 314 -8.75 16.82 -20.28
C ASN A 314 -7.82 15.70 -19.84
N ILE A 315 -6.52 15.94 -19.90
CA ILE A 315 -5.47 15.04 -19.40
C ILE A 315 -4.51 15.87 -18.54
N TYR A 316 -4.41 15.51 -17.27
CA TYR A 316 -3.55 16.12 -16.25
C TYR A 316 -2.51 15.11 -15.77
N PRO A 317 -1.23 15.50 -15.68
CA PRO A 317 -0.21 14.62 -15.12
C PRO A 317 -0.45 14.41 -13.63
N VAL A 318 -0.60 13.15 -13.21
CA VAL A 318 -0.68 12.79 -11.79
C VAL A 318 0.72 12.65 -11.22
N VAL A 319 1.20 13.71 -10.55
CA VAL A 319 2.49 13.72 -9.86
C VAL A 319 2.32 13.16 -8.44
N LYS A 320 3.11 12.15 -8.09
CA LYS A 320 3.20 11.66 -6.71
C LYS A 320 4.16 12.56 -5.93
N ALA A 321 3.62 13.50 -5.17
CA ALA A 321 4.40 14.28 -4.20
C ALA A 321 4.39 13.60 -2.82
N PRO A 322 5.45 13.74 -2.01
CA PRO A 322 5.39 13.37 -0.61
C PRO A 322 4.28 14.18 0.08
N ARG A 323 3.24 13.50 0.55
CA ARG A 323 2.24 14.15 1.41
C ARG A 323 2.85 14.29 2.80
N LEU A 324 3.25 15.51 3.17
CA LEU A 324 3.67 15.82 4.52
C LEU A 324 2.49 15.56 5.46
N LYS A 325 2.55 14.47 6.22
CA LYS A 325 1.58 14.20 7.29
C LYS A 325 2.06 14.94 8.54
N VAL A 326 1.30 15.93 8.98
CA VAL A 326 1.56 16.63 10.25
C VAL A 326 1.07 15.74 11.38
N LYS A 327 1.95 14.85 11.87
CA LYS A 327 1.58 13.88 12.92
C LYS A 327 1.01 14.56 14.17
N TYR A 328 1.55 15.73 14.53
CA TYR A 328 1.09 16.49 15.69
C TYR A 328 -0.35 17.00 15.52
N ALA A 329 -0.68 17.53 14.34
CA ALA A 329 -2.05 17.96 14.02
C ALA A 329 -3.04 16.78 14.00
N GLN A 330 -2.62 15.62 13.47
CA GLN A 330 -3.42 14.39 13.50
C GLN A 330 -3.68 13.91 14.94
N TYR A 331 -2.65 13.92 15.78
CA TYR A 331 -2.77 13.56 17.18
C TYR A 331 -3.73 14.49 17.94
N ALA A 332 -3.60 15.81 17.74
CA ALA A 332 -4.54 16.79 18.29
C ALA A 332 -5.99 16.53 17.83
N GLN A 333 -6.17 16.22 16.54
CA GLN A 333 -7.48 15.92 15.97
C GLN A 333 -8.12 14.64 16.51
N ASP A 334 -7.33 13.57 16.68
CA ASP A 334 -7.83 12.30 17.23
C ASP A 334 -8.16 12.43 18.72
N ASN A 335 -7.34 13.18 19.48
CA ASN A 335 -7.66 13.53 20.86
C ASN A 335 -8.92 14.39 20.96
N ALA A 336 -9.09 15.36 20.07
CA ALA A 336 -10.29 16.18 20.01
C ALA A 336 -11.54 15.31 19.84
N ARG A 337 -11.52 14.33 18.91
CA ARG A 337 -12.60 13.36 18.72
C ARG A 337 -12.87 12.53 19.99
N ASN A 338 -11.82 12.11 20.68
CA ASN A 338 -11.94 11.37 21.94
C ASN A 338 -12.55 12.22 23.07
N TYR A 339 -12.26 13.51 23.15
CA TYR A 339 -12.88 14.40 24.14
C TYR A 339 -14.34 14.71 23.80
N LEU A 340 -14.65 14.88 22.51
CA LEU A 340 -16.04 15.05 22.06
C LEU A 340 -16.89 13.81 22.32
N SER A 341 -16.37 12.60 22.07
CA SER A 341 -17.09 11.36 22.34
C SER A 341 -17.33 11.13 23.84
N LYS A 342 -16.45 11.66 24.70
CA LYS A 342 -16.62 11.69 26.16
C LYS A 342 -17.52 12.82 26.66
N GLY A 343 -18.07 13.65 25.78
CA GLY A 343 -18.97 14.77 26.13
C GLY A 343 -18.27 16.05 26.59
N ASN A 344 -16.93 16.11 26.59
CA ASN A 344 -16.20 17.34 26.89
C ASN A 344 -16.02 18.19 25.62
N ILE A 345 -17.03 19.03 25.35
CA ILE A 345 -17.10 19.82 24.13
C ILE A 345 -16.02 20.91 24.08
N GLN A 346 -15.75 21.58 25.20
CA GLN A 346 -14.84 22.71 25.24
C GLN A 346 -13.39 22.28 24.95
N ALA A 347 -12.89 21.25 25.64
CA ALA A 347 -11.55 20.71 25.38
C ALA A 347 -11.43 20.12 23.95
N GLY A 348 -12.51 19.49 23.46
CA GLY A 348 -12.54 18.99 22.09
C GLY A 348 -12.42 20.10 21.04
N LEU A 349 -13.14 21.22 21.23
CA LEU A 349 -13.07 22.36 20.31
C LEU A 349 -11.71 23.07 20.34
N GLU A 350 -11.09 23.21 21.51
CA GLU A 350 -9.75 23.79 21.64
C GLU A 350 -8.71 22.98 20.85
N LEU A 351 -8.72 21.65 21.01
CA LEU A 351 -7.82 20.76 20.27
C LEU A 351 -8.11 20.74 18.76
N PHE A 352 -9.36 20.92 18.34
CA PHE A 352 -9.69 21.08 16.92
C PHE A 352 -9.12 22.38 16.34
N ASN A 353 -9.22 23.49 17.07
CA ASN A 353 -8.64 24.76 16.66
C ASN A 353 -7.11 24.67 16.58
N GLU A 354 -6.47 24.02 17.56
CA GLU A 354 -5.03 23.78 17.54
C GLU A 354 -4.63 22.92 16.33
N ALA A 355 -5.34 21.83 16.08
CA ALA A 355 -5.12 20.98 14.90
C ALA A 355 -5.26 21.78 13.60
N GLN A 356 -6.28 22.64 13.49
CA GLN A 356 -6.49 23.49 12.32
C GLN A 356 -5.32 24.46 12.10
N ILE A 357 -4.86 25.15 13.15
CA ILE A 357 -3.71 26.06 13.07
C ILE A 357 -2.46 25.32 12.58
N LEU A 358 -2.22 24.12 13.09
CA LEU A 358 -1.07 23.29 12.68
C LEU A 358 -1.18 22.84 11.22
N TYR A 359 -2.38 22.50 10.75
CA TYR A 359 -2.60 22.18 9.33
C TYR A 359 -2.38 23.41 8.44
N GLU A 360 -2.87 24.59 8.83
CA GLU A 360 -2.66 25.84 8.10
C GLU A 360 -1.18 26.22 8.02
N GLN A 361 -0.43 26.06 9.12
CA GLN A 361 1.00 26.31 9.16
C GLN A 361 1.79 25.37 8.23
N ALA A 362 1.42 24.10 8.17
CA ALA A 362 2.17 23.10 7.43
C ALA A 362 1.82 23.05 5.93
N HIS A 363 0.56 23.32 5.57
CA HIS A 363 0.08 23.25 4.19
C HIS A 363 -0.02 24.63 3.51
N GLY A 364 0.17 25.72 4.28
CA GLY A 364 -0.07 27.08 3.83
C GLY A 364 -1.55 27.43 3.84
N LYS A 365 -1.87 28.74 3.94
CA LYS A 365 -3.21 29.24 3.66
C LYS A 365 -3.42 29.22 2.14
N TYR A 366 -4.33 28.39 1.67
CA TYR A 366 -4.78 28.40 0.28
C TYR A 366 -5.62 29.65 -0.02
#